data_AF-R6QC93-F1
#
_entry.id   AF-R6QC93-F1
#
_cell.length_a   1.000
_cell.length_b   1.000
_cell.length_c   1.000
_cell.angle_alpha   90.00
_cell.angle_beta   90.00
_cell.angle_gamma   90.00
#
_symmetry.space_group_name_H-M   'P 1'
#
loop_
_entity.id
_entity.type
_entity.pdbx_description
1 polymer ?
#
loop_
_entity_poly.entity_id
_entity_poly.type
_entity_poly.pdbx_seq_one_letter_code
_entity_poly.pdbx_strand_id
1 'polypeptide(L)'
;MIKILQFGEGNFLRAFSNSVIERFNNPFIDHKLLDISLNSVAKFKARCLCSLLDYYNKFGKIPSVLSFSFAALINFYEDFENKDYPVNDVESVLYFFKAKHNDIVFDVLANIGFCGEDLTKIDGLYKKVKLLNDIPFGHKVLLNDLKNGENIIKYGNPIGHLTIDCKKGEHCKKQGLNLLTGPGNDIVSTTNLTAAGANIILFTTGRGTPLGASVPTIKVASNSRLAKRKSNWIDFNAGELIKSNDFENMTEEIFKLLIDIASGRQTKNEQNGYRDISIFKDGVIM
;
A
#
# COMPACT_ATOMS: atom_id res chain seq x y z
N MET A 1 31.25 -25.54 12.86
CA MET A 1 31.13 -24.63 14.01
C MET A 1 31.02 -23.21 13.45
N ILE A 2 29.81 -22.72 13.20
CA ILE A 2 29.59 -21.38 12.63
C ILE A 2 29.77 -20.37 13.77
N LYS A 3 30.81 -19.54 13.66
CA LYS A 3 31.06 -18.45 14.60
C LYS A 3 29.99 -17.38 14.38
N ILE A 4 29.06 -17.26 15.32
CA ILE A 4 28.20 -16.08 15.42
C ILE A 4 29.12 -14.89 15.64
N LEU A 5 29.11 -13.92 14.73
CA LEU A 5 29.69 -12.61 14.99
C LEU A 5 28.87 -11.97 16.11
N GLN A 6 29.41 -12.00 17.33
CA GLN A 6 28.87 -11.31 18.48
C GLN A 6 29.13 -9.81 18.29
N PHE A 7 28.27 -9.14 17.52
CA PHE A 7 28.25 -7.68 17.46
C PHE A 7 27.67 -7.14 18.77
N GLY A 8 28.29 -6.08 19.29
CA GLY A 8 28.16 -5.59 20.67
C GLY A 8 26.72 -5.44 21.21
N GLU A 9 26.59 -5.55 22.53
CA GLU A 9 25.29 -5.53 23.22
C GLU A 9 24.49 -4.25 22.96
N GLY A 10 23.19 -4.42 22.74
CA GLY A 10 22.15 -3.38 22.80
C GLY A 10 22.36 -2.16 21.89
N ASN A 11 23.11 -1.18 22.39
CA ASN A 11 23.27 0.15 21.79
C ASN A 11 23.97 0.12 20.44
N PHE A 12 24.95 -0.77 20.25
CA PHE A 12 25.68 -0.87 18.98
C PHE A 12 24.80 -1.43 17.86
N LEU A 13 24.03 -2.48 18.12
CA LEU A 13 23.11 -3.06 17.14
C LEU A 13 21.99 -2.09 16.74
N ARG A 14 21.48 -1.32 17.70
CA ARG A 14 20.50 -0.25 17.41
C ARG A 14 21.12 0.86 16.56
N ALA A 15 22.32 1.33 16.90
CA ALA A 15 23.03 2.32 16.10
C ALA A 15 23.33 1.82 14.69
N PHE A 16 23.76 0.55 14.55
CA PHE A 16 23.98 -0.06 13.25
C PHE A 16 22.68 -0.14 12.44
N SER A 17 21.58 -0.62 13.04
CA SER A 17 20.26 -0.65 12.39
C SER A 17 19.82 0.74 11.94
N ASN A 18 19.99 1.77 12.77
CA ASN A 18 19.64 3.15 12.41
C ASN A 18 20.49 3.66 11.24
N SER A 19 21.80 3.40 11.24
CA SER A 19 22.67 3.81 10.11
C SER A 19 22.36 3.06 8.80
N VAL A 20 21.78 1.85 8.86
CA VAL A 20 21.25 1.17 7.67
C VAL A 20 20.03 1.91 7.13
N ILE A 21 19.09 2.29 8.01
CA ILE A 21 17.89 3.05 7.61
C ILE A 21 18.26 4.42 7.04
N GLU A 22 19.21 5.13 7.65
CA GLU A 22 19.71 6.42 7.13
C GLU A 22 20.27 6.28 5.72
N ARG A 23 21.04 5.22 5.44
CA ARG A 23 21.58 4.96 4.09
C ARG A 23 20.49 4.69 3.07
N PHE A 24 19.46 3.92 3.42
CA PHE A 24 18.32 3.68 2.52
C PHE A 24 17.45 4.93 2.31
N ASN A 25 17.43 5.86 3.25
CA ASN A 25 16.70 7.13 3.14
C ASN A 25 17.48 8.23 2.41
N ASN A 26 18.66 7.94 1.86
CA ASN A 26 19.47 8.94 1.18
C ASN A 26 18.77 9.42 -0.12
N PRO A 27 18.36 10.70 -0.22
CA PRO A 27 17.60 11.20 -1.37
C PRO A 27 18.45 11.37 -2.63
N PHE A 28 19.78 11.26 -2.52
CA PHE A 28 20.72 11.39 -3.64
C PHE A 28 21.04 10.05 -4.31
N ILE A 29 20.54 8.94 -3.77
CA ILE A 29 20.75 7.61 -4.33
C ILE A 29 19.39 7.04 -4.77
N ASP A 30 19.25 6.79 -6.06
CA ASP A 30 18.09 6.08 -6.60
C ASP A 30 18.28 4.57 -6.46
N HIS A 31 17.76 4.01 -5.36
CA HIS A 31 17.77 2.58 -5.10
C HIS A 31 16.69 1.86 -5.91
N LYS A 32 16.99 1.52 -7.18
CA LYS A 32 16.07 0.77 -8.03
C LYS A 32 15.73 -0.58 -7.41
N LEU A 33 14.44 -0.78 -7.08
CA LEU A 33 13.95 -2.01 -6.48
C LEU A 33 14.22 -3.23 -7.38
N LEU A 34 14.15 -3.07 -8.70
CA LEU A 34 14.43 -4.13 -9.67
C LEU A 34 15.90 -4.59 -9.65
N ASP A 35 16.84 -3.66 -9.44
CA ASP A 35 18.26 -4.00 -9.32
C ASP A 35 18.53 -4.77 -8.02
N ILE A 36 17.84 -4.37 -6.95
CA ILE A 36 17.88 -5.07 -5.66
C ILE A 36 17.28 -6.48 -5.80
N SER A 37 16.20 -6.64 -6.58
CA SER A 37 15.49 -7.91 -6.76
C SER A 37 16.15 -8.89 -7.75
N LEU A 38 17.21 -8.50 -8.45
CA LEU A 38 17.95 -9.39 -9.33
C LEU A 38 18.42 -10.65 -8.58
N ASN A 39 18.13 -11.86 -9.08
CA ASN A 39 18.52 -13.13 -8.45
C ASN A 39 18.00 -13.28 -7.01
N SER A 40 16.75 -12.90 -6.75
CA SER A 40 16.19 -12.85 -5.39
C SER A 40 16.09 -14.21 -4.72
N VAL A 41 15.88 -15.31 -5.46
CA VAL A 41 15.83 -16.65 -4.85
C VAL A 41 17.16 -17.01 -4.20
N ALA A 42 18.26 -16.84 -4.94
CA ALA A 42 19.60 -17.09 -4.42
C ALA A 42 19.96 -16.13 -3.25
N LYS A 43 19.59 -14.85 -3.38
CA LYS A 43 19.81 -13.85 -2.31
C LYS A 43 19.02 -14.21 -1.05
N PHE A 44 17.78 -14.66 -1.17
CA PHE A 44 16.96 -15.06 -0.03
C PHE A 44 17.57 -16.25 0.69
N LYS A 45 17.96 -17.30 -0.05
CA LYS A 45 18.67 -18.47 0.49
C LYS A 45 19.91 -18.06 1.28
N ALA A 46 20.73 -17.16 0.74
CA ALA A 46 21.99 -16.75 1.35
C ALA A 46 21.84 -15.76 2.53
N ARG A 47 20.79 -14.93 2.54
CA ARG A 47 20.69 -13.77 3.45
C ARG A 47 19.59 -13.88 4.50
N CYS A 48 18.47 -14.52 4.16
CA CYS A 48 17.27 -14.53 4.99
C CYS A 48 16.97 -15.93 5.55
N LEU A 49 17.21 -16.98 4.77
CA LEU A 49 16.80 -18.33 5.15
C LEU A 49 17.53 -18.82 6.41
N CYS A 50 18.85 -18.64 6.52
CA CYS A 50 19.59 -19.02 7.73
C CYS A 50 19.00 -18.35 8.98
N SER A 51 18.68 -17.06 8.92
CA SER A 51 18.06 -16.33 10.03
C SER A 51 16.68 -16.87 10.39
N LEU A 52 15.91 -17.32 9.40
CA LEU A 52 14.59 -17.92 9.61
C LEU A 52 14.72 -19.25 10.36
N LEU A 53 15.62 -20.11 9.88
CA LEU A 53 15.90 -21.43 10.46
C LEU A 53 16.50 -21.32 11.86
N ASP A 54 17.47 -20.43 12.05
CA ASP A 54 18.09 -20.20 13.36
C ASP A 54 17.08 -19.68 14.38
N TYR A 55 16.19 -18.78 13.98
CA TYR A 55 15.12 -18.30 14.85
C TYR A 55 14.16 -19.43 15.23
N TYR A 56 13.76 -20.26 14.27
CA TYR A 56 12.91 -21.43 14.53
C TYR A 56 13.60 -22.43 15.47
N ASN A 57 14.84 -22.79 15.19
CA ASN A 57 15.61 -23.74 16.02
C ASN A 57 15.85 -23.22 17.44
N LYS A 58 16.07 -21.90 17.59
CA LYS A 58 16.33 -21.28 18.90
C LYS A 58 15.08 -21.07 19.74
N PHE A 59 13.95 -20.70 19.11
CA PHE A 59 12.77 -20.25 19.83
C PHE A 59 11.53 -21.14 19.65
N GLY A 60 11.59 -22.15 18.78
CA GLY A 60 10.45 -22.99 18.41
C GLY A 60 9.30 -22.20 17.76
N LYS A 61 9.60 -21.03 17.18
CA LYS A 61 8.61 -20.09 16.64
C LYS A 61 8.98 -19.66 15.24
N ILE A 62 7.97 -19.40 14.42
CA ILE A 62 8.18 -18.91 13.06
C ILE A 62 8.33 -17.38 13.05
N PRO A 63 9.44 -16.81 12.55
CA PRO A 63 9.69 -15.38 12.56
C PRO A 63 8.81 -14.65 11.54
N SER A 64 7.83 -13.90 12.03
CA SER A 64 6.78 -13.30 11.20
C SER A 64 7.28 -12.40 10.05
N VAL A 65 8.34 -11.63 10.27
CA VAL A 65 8.88 -10.70 9.25
C VAL A 65 9.61 -11.47 8.14
N LEU A 66 10.36 -12.51 8.51
CA LEU A 66 11.08 -13.34 7.53
C LEU A 66 10.12 -14.26 6.77
N SER A 67 9.04 -14.72 7.39
CA SER A 67 7.97 -15.44 6.67
C SER A 67 7.24 -14.54 5.70
N PHE A 68 6.98 -13.28 6.08
CA PHE A 68 6.38 -12.30 5.18
C PHE A 68 7.29 -11.99 3.99
N SER A 69 8.61 -11.79 4.20
CA SER A 69 9.54 -11.58 3.09
C SER A 69 9.62 -12.79 2.16
N PHE A 70 9.46 -14.01 2.69
CA PHE A 70 9.39 -15.21 1.86
C PHE A 70 8.10 -15.28 1.04
N ALA A 71 6.94 -14.93 1.64
CA ALA A 71 5.68 -14.84 0.92
C ALA A 71 5.74 -13.77 -0.20
N ALA A 72 6.32 -12.61 0.11
CA ALA A 72 6.52 -11.53 -0.86
C ALA A 72 7.47 -11.95 -2.00
N LEU A 73 8.50 -12.75 -1.71
CA LEU A 73 9.35 -13.35 -2.74
C LEU A 73 8.51 -14.23 -3.67
N ILE A 74 7.72 -15.17 -3.14
CA ILE A 74 6.89 -16.07 -3.96
C ILE A 74 5.94 -15.25 -4.85
N ASN A 75 5.23 -14.29 -4.27
CA ASN A 75 4.34 -13.39 -5.01
C ASN A 75 5.06 -12.52 -6.06
N PHE A 76 6.34 -12.17 -5.84
CA PHE A 76 7.13 -11.42 -6.81
C PHE A 76 7.39 -12.22 -8.09
N TYR A 77 7.55 -13.55 -8.00
CA TYR A 77 7.75 -14.43 -9.16
C TYR A 77 6.44 -15.03 -9.69
N GLU A 78 5.39 -15.09 -8.90
CA GLU A 78 4.09 -15.57 -9.36
C GLU A 78 3.56 -14.70 -10.51
N ASP A 79 3.11 -15.36 -11.59
CA ASP A 79 2.58 -14.74 -12.81
C ASP A 79 3.49 -13.63 -13.40
N PHE A 80 4.81 -13.80 -13.28
CA PHE A 80 5.76 -12.75 -13.64
C PHE A 80 5.73 -12.35 -15.13
N GLU A 81 5.29 -13.24 -16.03
CA GLU A 81 5.20 -12.97 -17.47
C GLU A 81 4.14 -11.91 -17.80
N ASN A 82 3.15 -11.70 -16.91
CA ASN A 82 2.06 -10.73 -17.09
C ASN A 82 2.28 -9.42 -16.33
N LYS A 83 3.46 -9.22 -15.71
CA LYS A 83 3.78 -8.00 -14.96
C LYS A 83 4.30 -6.91 -15.88
N ASP A 84 4.07 -5.66 -15.48
CA ASP A 84 4.54 -4.45 -16.16
C ASP A 84 6.04 -4.16 -15.90
N TYR A 85 6.74 -5.08 -15.22
CA TYR A 85 8.17 -5.00 -14.94
C TYR A 85 8.87 -6.36 -15.10
N PRO A 86 10.16 -6.37 -15.48
CA PRO A 86 10.90 -7.60 -15.70
C PRO A 86 11.35 -8.26 -14.39
N VAL A 87 11.09 -9.55 -14.25
CA VAL A 87 11.65 -10.40 -13.19
C VAL A 87 12.89 -11.11 -13.73
N ASN A 88 14.03 -10.91 -13.07
CA ASN A 88 15.33 -11.42 -13.52
C ASN A 88 15.93 -12.37 -12.48
N ASP A 89 16.08 -13.65 -12.87
CA ASP A 89 16.75 -14.70 -12.09
C ASP A 89 17.32 -15.75 -13.05
N VAL A 90 17.96 -16.79 -12.51
CA VAL A 90 18.46 -17.91 -13.30
C VAL A 90 17.33 -18.67 -13.99
N GLU A 91 17.62 -19.23 -15.17
CA GLU A 91 16.62 -19.86 -16.03
C GLU A 91 15.82 -20.97 -15.32
N SER A 92 16.48 -21.77 -14.48
CA SER A 92 15.81 -22.82 -13.70
C SER A 92 14.80 -22.27 -12.68
N VAL A 93 15.04 -21.08 -12.14
CA VAL A 93 14.08 -20.39 -11.24
C VAL A 93 12.89 -19.89 -12.05
N LEU A 94 13.14 -19.19 -13.17
CA LEU A 94 12.07 -18.67 -14.01
C LEU A 94 11.21 -19.79 -14.60
N TYR A 95 11.82 -20.89 -15.03
CA TYR A 95 11.12 -22.08 -15.53
C TYR A 95 10.22 -22.71 -14.46
N PHE A 96 10.72 -22.81 -13.22
CA PHE A 96 9.92 -23.29 -12.10
C PHE A 96 8.69 -22.40 -11.92
N PHE A 97 8.86 -21.09 -11.72
CA PHE A 97 7.72 -20.19 -11.46
C PHE A 97 6.76 -20.01 -12.64
N LYS A 98 7.22 -20.27 -13.87
CA LYS A 98 6.38 -20.32 -15.07
C LYS A 98 5.51 -21.58 -15.13
N ALA A 99 5.93 -22.67 -14.50
CA ALA A 99 5.17 -23.91 -14.50
C ALA A 99 3.82 -23.73 -13.78
N LYS A 100 2.84 -24.55 -14.15
CA LYS A 100 1.56 -24.56 -13.45
C LYS A 100 1.72 -25.31 -12.13
N HIS A 101 1.50 -24.60 -11.03
CA HIS A 101 1.50 -25.14 -9.68
C HIS A 101 0.08 -25.28 -9.14
N ASN A 102 -0.19 -26.36 -8.40
CA ASN A 102 -1.44 -26.49 -7.65
C ASN A 102 -1.40 -25.71 -6.34
N ASP A 103 -0.22 -25.66 -5.70
CA ASP A 103 0.05 -24.86 -4.52
C ASP A 103 1.50 -24.35 -4.61
N ILE A 104 1.68 -23.18 -5.21
CA ILE A 104 3.01 -22.58 -5.43
C ILE A 104 3.80 -22.43 -4.11
N VAL A 105 3.11 -22.16 -3.01
CA VAL A 105 3.76 -21.99 -1.70
C VAL A 105 4.32 -23.33 -1.22
N PHE A 106 3.54 -24.40 -1.31
CA PHE A 106 4.00 -25.73 -0.97
C PHE A 106 5.19 -26.15 -1.85
N ASP A 107 5.06 -25.98 -3.16
CA ASP A 107 6.08 -26.41 -4.13
C ASP A 107 7.40 -25.66 -3.95
N VAL A 108 7.36 -24.35 -3.65
CA VAL A 108 8.57 -23.57 -3.32
C VAL A 108 9.22 -24.07 -2.02
N LEU A 109 8.42 -24.32 -0.98
CA LEU A 109 8.94 -24.81 0.30
C LEU A 109 9.55 -26.22 0.19
N ALA A 110 9.00 -27.07 -0.68
CA ALA A 110 9.51 -28.42 -0.95
C ALA A 110 10.77 -28.41 -1.85
N ASN A 111 11.05 -27.30 -2.54
CA ASN A 111 12.16 -27.21 -3.50
C ASN A 111 13.52 -27.10 -2.79
N ILE A 112 14.20 -28.24 -2.65
CA ILE A 112 15.55 -28.34 -2.04
C ILE A 112 16.60 -27.51 -2.82
N GLY A 113 16.44 -27.35 -4.14
CA GLY A 113 17.35 -26.50 -4.92
C GLY A 113 17.33 -25.04 -4.43
N PHE A 114 16.13 -24.52 -4.18
CA PHE A 114 15.92 -23.14 -3.72
C PHE A 114 16.22 -22.99 -2.24
N CYS A 115 15.72 -23.92 -1.43
CA CYS A 115 15.73 -23.81 0.03
C CYS A 115 16.94 -24.49 0.68
N GLY A 116 17.65 -25.37 -0.02
CA GLY A 116 18.75 -26.17 0.55
C GLY A 116 18.27 -27.34 1.42
N GLU A 117 17.03 -27.31 1.90
CA GLU A 117 16.33 -28.39 2.57
C GLU A 117 14.82 -28.32 2.28
N ASP A 118 14.09 -29.36 2.65
CA ASP A 118 12.63 -29.41 2.51
C ASP A 118 11.95 -28.68 3.68
N LEU A 119 11.52 -27.45 3.44
CA LEU A 119 10.95 -26.56 4.45
C LEU A 119 9.49 -26.90 4.79
N THR A 120 8.84 -27.80 4.04
CA THR A 120 7.47 -28.24 4.36
C THR A 120 7.41 -29.00 5.70
N LYS A 121 8.55 -29.52 6.14
CA LYS A 121 8.73 -30.24 7.41
C LYS A 121 8.76 -29.31 8.63
N ILE A 122 8.87 -28.00 8.43
CA ILE A 122 8.87 -27.02 9.51
C ILE A 122 7.43 -26.72 9.91
N ASP A 123 7.05 -27.11 11.13
CA ASP A 123 5.69 -26.96 11.60
C ASP A 123 5.25 -25.49 11.63
N GLY A 124 4.06 -25.23 11.10
CA GLY A 124 3.48 -23.89 10.99
C GLY A 124 4.09 -22.96 9.93
N LEU A 125 5.22 -23.28 9.31
CA LEU A 125 5.86 -22.40 8.32
C LEU A 125 4.98 -22.21 7.07
N TYR A 126 4.48 -23.31 6.50
CA TYR A 126 3.57 -23.28 5.35
C TYR A 126 2.36 -22.37 5.61
N LYS A 127 1.70 -22.53 6.76
CA LYS A 127 0.56 -21.68 7.16
C LYS A 127 0.93 -20.21 7.32
N LYS A 128 2.20 -19.91 7.66
CA LYS A 128 2.68 -18.54 7.87
C LYS A 128 3.07 -17.85 6.56
N VAL A 129 3.52 -18.61 5.57
CA VAL A 129 3.91 -18.10 4.23
C VAL A 129 2.70 -18.06 3.29
N LYS A 130 1.76 -19.00 3.41
CA LYS A 130 0.56 -19.03 2.58
C LYS A 130 -0.33 -17.82 2.84
N LEU A 131 -0.53 -17.02 1.80
CA LEU A 131 -1.49 -15.92 1.81
C LEU A 131 -2.91 -16.48 1.83
N LEU A 132 -3.80 -15.83 2.58
CA LEU A 132 -5.20 -16.25 2.68
C LEU A 132 -6.04 -15.78 1.48
N ASN A 133 -5.64 -14.70 0.82
CA ASN A 133 -6.32 -14.09 -0.33
C ASN A 133 -5.30 -13.42 -1.26
N ASP A 134 -5.65 -13.28 -2.54
CA ASP A 134 -4.91 -12.47 -3.50
C ASP A 134 -4.90 -10.99 -3.09
N ILE A 135 -3.74 -10.36 -3.19
CA ILE A 135 -3.56 -8.93 -2.87
C ILE A 135 -3.40 -8.18 -4.20
N PRO A 136 -4.39 -7.37 -4.62
CA PRO A 136 -4.21 -6.61 -5.86
C PRO A 136 -3.12 -5.55 -5.66
N PHE A 137 -2.49 -5.15 -6.77
CA PHE A 137 -1.42 -4.15 -6.78
C PHE A 137 -1.84 -2.86 -6.06
N GLY A 138 -0.95 -2.31 -5.21
CA GLY A 138 -1.17 -1.05 -4.48
C GLY A 138 -1.95 -1.17 -3.15
N HIS A 139 -2.40 -2.37 -2.78
CA HIS A 139 -3.16 -2.59 -1.53
C HIS A 139 -2.24 -2.84 -0.32
N LYS A 140 -2.61 -2.27 0.83
CA LYS A 140 -1.86 -2.40 2.09
C LYS A 140 -2.39 -3.58 2.90
N VAL A 141 -1.49 -4.43 3.37
CA VAL A 141 -1.83 -5.57 4.24
C VAL A 141 -1.61 -5.24 5.71
N LEU A 142 -2.42 -5.86 6.57
CA LEU A 142 -2.24 -5.75 8.01
C LEU A 142 -1.02 -6.55 8.48
N LEU A 143 -0.12 -5.89 9.20
CA LEU A 143 1.07 -6.54 9.79
C LEU A 143 0.77 -7.22 11.12
N ASN A 144 -0.32 -6.84 11.79
CA ASN A 144 -0.81 -7.38 13.04
C ASN A 144 -2.34 -7.58 12.94
N ASP A 145 -2.89 -8.44 13.79
CA ASP A 145 -4.34 -8.49 13.99
C ASP A 145 -4.80 -7.12 14.49
N LEU A 146 -5.89 -6.59 13.92
CA LEU A 146 -6.53 -5.38 14.40
C LEU A 146 -7.99 -5.64 14.74
N LYS A 147 -8.43 -5.12 15.89
CA LYS A 147 -9.80 -5.27 16.39
C LYS A 147 -10.70 -4.15 15.92
N ASN A 148 -12.00 -4.40 15.88
CA ASN A 148 -12.99 -3.34 15.69
C ASN A 148 -12.74 -2.19 16.70
N GLY A 149 -12.72 -0.96 16.20
CA GLY A 149 -12.44 0.26 16.96
C GLY A 149 -10.97 0.64 17.03
N GLU A 150 -10.02 -0.21 16.61
CA GLU A 150 -8.61 0.15 16.61
C GLU A 150 -8.25 1.11 15.48
N ASN A 151 -7.31 2.02 15.75
CA ASN A 151 -6.86 3.01 14.78
C ASN A 151 -5.98 2.39 13.69
N ILE A 152 -6.28 2.72 12.44
CA ILE A 152 -5.39 2.45 11.31
C ILE A 152 -4.35 3.57 11.29
N ILE A 153 -3.10 3.23 11.62
CA ILE A 153 -1.99 4.19 11.66
C ILE A 153 -1.27 4.20 10.32
N LYS A 154 -1.14 5.39 9.71
CA LYS A 154 -0.27 5.62 8.55
C LYS A 154 0.62 6.84 8.81
N TYR A 155 1.93 6.69 8.61
CA TYR A 155 2.93 7.73 8.90
C TYR A 155 2.84 8.30 10.32
N GLY A 156 2.63 7.41 11.31
CA GLY A 156 2.55 7.78 12.72
C GLY A 156 1.24 8.44 13.15
N ASN A 157 0.26 8.59 12.24
CA ASN A 157 -1.01 9.24 12.54
C ASN A 157 -2.20 8.29 12.29
N PRO A 158 -3.26 8.36 13.12
CA PRO A 158 -4.51 7.67 12.85
C PRO A 158 -5.19 8.27 11.62
N ILE A 159 -5.42 7.43 10.61
CA ILE A 159 -6.12 7.77 9.37
C ILE A 159 -7.47 7.06 9.29
N GLY A 160 -8.08 6.75 10.43
CA GLY A 160 -9.35 6.02 10.53
C GLY A 160 -9.32 4.93 11.60
N HIS A 161 -10.47 4.31 11.84
CA HIS A 161 -10.62 3.20 12.76
C HIS A 161 -11.26 2.01 12.05
N LEU A 162 -10.94 0.79 12.48
CA LEU A 162 -11.62 -0.40 11.98
C LEU A 162 -13.07 -0.46 12.45
N THR A 163 -13.95 -0.92 11.57
CA THR A 163 -15.36 -1.19 11.88
C THR A 163 -15.67 -2.69 12.06
N ILE A 164 -14.66 -3.54 11.84
CA ILE A 164 -14.69 -4.99 11.98
C ILE A 164 -13.35 -5.49 12.52
N ASP A 165 -13.32 -6.69 13.07
CA ASP A 165 -12.05 -7.38 13.35
C ASP A 165 -11.41 -7.77 12.00
N CYS A 166 -10.16 -7.37 11.76
CA CYS A 166 -9.37 -7.80 10.60
C CYS A 166 -8.11 -8.55 11.11
N LYS A 167 -7.79 -9.70 10.54
CA LYS A 167 -6.61 -10.49 10.90
C LYS A 167 -5.35 -10.02 10.18
N LYS A 168 -4.19 -10.30 10.78
CA LYS A 168 -2.89 -10.13 10.13
C LYS A 168 -2.89 -10.81 8.76
N GLY A 169 -2.44 -10.09 7.73
CA GLY A 169 -2.44 -10.54 6.35
C GLY A 169 -3.73 -10.22 5.58
N GLU A 170 -4.79 -9.78 6.26
CA GLU A 170 -6.00 -9.30 5.60
C GLU A 170 -5.84 -7.87 5.08
N HIS A 171 -6.65 -7.55 4.08
CA HIS A 171 -6.90 -6.19 3.62
C HIS A 171 -8.32 -5.81 4.04
N CYS A 172 -8.51 -4.72 4.78
CA CYS A 172 -9.86 -4.29 5.14
C CYS A 172 -10.55 -3.70 3.89
N LYS A 173 -11.52 -4.43 3.34
CA LYS A 173 -12.29 -4.12 2.12
C LYS A 173 -13.77 -4.30 2.46
N LYS A 174 -14.41 -3.29 3.04
CA LYS A 174 -15.89 -3.27 3.02
C LYS A 174 -16.33 -2.30 1.95
N GLN A 175 -16.98 -2.84 0.92
CA GLN A 175 -17.69 -2.03 -0.06
C GLN A 175 -18.85 -1.30 0.64
N GLY A 176 -19.09 -0.04 0.26
CA GLY A 176 -20.13 0.81 0.84
C GLY A 176 -19.58 2.10 1.46
N LEU A 177 -20.42 2.76 2.25
CA LEU A 177 -20.06 4.01 2.92
C LEU A 177 -19.06 3.74 4.05
N ASN A 178 -17.88 4.33 3.94
CA ASN A 178 -16.84 4.30 4.95
C ASN A 178 -16.65 5.72 5.51
N LEU A 179 -16.65 5.86 6.84
CA LEU A 179 -16.45 7.15 7.51
C LEU A 179 -14.99 7.28 7.94
N LEU A 180 -14.34 8.35 7.49
CA LEU A 180 -12.97 8.68 7.83
C LEU A 180 -12.95 9.80 8.88
N THR A 181 -12.39 9.52 10.05
CA THR A 181 -12.19 10.53 11.10
C THR A 181 -10.80 11.16 10.94
N GLY A 182 -10.75 12.49 10.92
CA GLY A 182 -9.50 13.25 10.84
C GLY A 182 -9.74 14.76 10.93
N PRO A 183 -8.67 15.57 10.89
CA PRO A 183 -8.77 17.02 10.96
C PRO A 183 -9.55 17.59 9.76
N GLY A 184 -10.39 18.60 10.02
CA GLY A 184 -11.24 19.22 9.00
C GLY A 184 -10.55 20.24 8.09
N ASN A 185 -9.24 20.41 8.20
CA ASN A 185 -8.49 21.30 7.30
C ASN A 185 -8.48 20.71 5.88
N ASP A 186 -8.76 21.53 4.86
CA ASP A 186 -8.95 21.08 3.48
C ASP A 186 -7.82 20.17 2.98
N ILE A 187 -6.56 20.61 3.04
CA ILE A 187 -5.43 19.85 2.47
C ILE A 187 -5.08 18.61 3.29
N VAL A 188 -5.25 18.68 4.61
CA VAL A 188 -5.01 17.56 5.51
C VAL A 188 -6.08 16.48 5.30
N SER A 189 -7.35 16.87 5.20
CA SER A 189 -8.48 15.96 5.01
C SER A 189 -8.41 15.27 3.66
N THR A 190 -8.08 15.98 2.57
CA THR A 190 -7.89 15.36 1.26
C THR A 190 -6.67 14.44 1.24
N THR A 191 -5.57 14.81 1.91
CA THR A 191 -4.41 13.93 2.07
C THR A 191 -4.78 12.64 2.80
N ASN A 192 -5.59 12.73 3.86
CA ASN A 192 -6.07 11.57 4.61
C ASN A 192 -6.97 10.68 3.76
N LEU A 193 -7.87 11.24 2.95
CA LEU A 193 -8.72 10.49 2.02
C LEU A 193 -7.87 9.71 1.00
N THR A 194 -6.91 10.38 0.36
CA THR A 194 -5.97 9.69 -0.54
C THR A 194 -5.19 8.62 0.20
N ALA A 195 -4.73 8.91 1.42
CA ALA A 195 -3.95 7.98 2.21
C ALA A 195 -4.73 6.72 2.61
N ALA A 196 -6.04 6.86 2.82
CA ALA A 196 -7.01 5.80 3.09
C ALA A 196 -7.40 5.00 1.83
N GLY A 197 -7.00 5.45 0.63
CA GLY A 197 -7.19 4.72 -0.63
C GLY A 197 -8.30 5.28 -1.52
N ALA A 198 -8.76 6.52 -1.29
CA ALA A 198 -9.65 7.18 -2.23
C ALA A 198 -8.92 7.48 -3.55
N ASN A 199 -9.48 7.02 -4.68
CA ASN A 199 -8.94 7.27 -6.02
C ASN A 199 -9.51 8.53 -6.69
N ILE A 200 -10.65 9.03 -6.20
CA ILE A 200 -11.29 10.28 -6.64
C ILE A 200 -11.83 10.97 -5.40
N ILE A 201 -11.68 12.30 -5.33
CA ILE A 201 -12.23 13.13 -4.26
C ILE A 201 -13.26 14.10 -4.83
N LEU A 202 -14.49 14.05 -4.30
CA LEU A 202 -15.49 15.10 -4.50
C LEU A 202 -15.25 16.18 -3.44
N PHE A 203 -14.96 17.40 -3.88
CA PHE A 203 -14.72 18.53 -2.97
C PHE A 203 -15.71 19.66 -3.26
N THR A 204 -16.69 19.81 -2.37
CA THR A 204 -17.69 20.87 -2.44
C THR A 204 -17.10 22.21 -2.00
N THR A 205 -17.35 23.29 -2.73
CA THR A 205 -16.89 24.62 -2.35
C THR A 205 -17.92 25.72 -2.64
N GLY A 206 -18.11 26.62 -1.68
CA GLY A 206 -18.87 27.86 -1.85
C GLY A 206 -18.01 29.10 -2.09
N ARG A 207 -16.68 28.99 -1.88
CA ARG A 207 -15.73 30.10 -2.01
C ARG A 207 -14.78 29.96 -3.21
N GLY A 208 -14.68 28.75 -3.77
CA GLY A 208 -13.87 28.47 -4.96
C GLY A 208 -12.39 28.37 -4.61
N THR A 209 -12.05 27.48 -3.67
CA THR A 209 -10.65 27.13 -3.37
C THR A 209 -10.03 26.41 -4.56
N PRO A 210 -8.80 26.78 -4.99
CA PRO A 210 -8.11 26.10 -6.08
C PRO A 210 -7.48 24.74 -5.66
N LEU A 211 -7.63 24.33 -4.40
CA LEU A 211 -6.98 23.14 -3.84
C LEU A 211 -7.12 21.88 -4.72
N GLY A 212 -6.02 21.22 -5.00
CA GLY A 212 -6.00 19.90 -5.64
C GLY A 212 -5.27 18.89 -4.77
N ALA A 213 -5.81 17.68 -4.63
CA ALA A 213 -5.13 16.58 -3.95
C ALA A 213 -4.18 15.84 -4.91
N SER A 214 -3.47 14.84 -4.39
CA SER A 214 -2.64 13.92 -5.18
C SER A 214 -3.42 12.93 -6.05
N VAL A 215 -4.75 12.96 -5.99
CA VAL A 215 -5.69 12.19 -6.84
C VAL A 215 -6.69 13.15 -7.50
N PRO A 216 -7.36 12.76 -8.60
CA PRO A 216 -8.39 13.58 -9.25
C PRO A 216 -9.36 14.17 -8.22
N THR A 217 -9.47 15.51 -8.20
CA THR A 217 -10.25 16.24 -7.19
C THR A 217 -11.33 17.07 -7.87
N ILE A 218 -12.52 16.50 -7.98
CA ILE A 218 -13.66 17.13 -8.62
C ILE A 218 -14.14 18.30 -7.77
N LYS A 219 -14.07 19.52 -8.31
CA LYS A 219 -14.61 20.70 -7.64
C LYS A 219 -16.08 20.89 -7.95
N VAL A 220 -16.89 20.75 -6.91
CA VAL A 220 -18.33 20.91 -6.95
C VAL A 220 -18.69 22.28 -6.37
N ALA A 221 -19.17 23.19 -7.22
CA ALA A 221 -19.64 24.50 -6.76
C ALA A 221 -21.04 24.39 -6.16
N SER A 222 -21.24 24.96 -4.96
CA SER A 222 -22.55 24.99 -4.31
C SER A 222 -23.51 26.07 -4.87
N ASN A 223 -23.04 26.94 -5.75
CA ASN A 223 -23.84 27.99 -6.38
C ASN A 223 -23.35 28.31 -7.79
N SER A 224 -24.28 28.60 -8.70
CA SER A 224 -23.96 28.82 -10.12
C SER A 224 -23.21 30.12 -10.39
N ARG A 225 -23.30 31.11 -9.49
CA ARG A 225 -22.50 32.34 -9.59
C ARG A 225 -21.01 32.03 -9.47
N LEU A 226 -20.64 31.18 -8.50
CA LEU A 226 -19.27 30.72 -8.33
C LEU A 226 -18.79 29.91 -9.52
N ALA A 227 -19.61 28.94 -9.98
CA ALA A 227 -19.29 28.09 -11.11
C ALA A 227 -18.94 28.91 -12.37
N LYS A 228 -19.73 29.95 -12.67
CA LYS A 228 -19.47 30.85 -13.80
C LYS A 228 -18.22 31.71 -13.60
N ARG A 229 -18.04 32.30 -12.41
CA ARG A 229 -16.91 33.21 -12.14
C ARG A 229 -15.57 32.50 -12.07
N LYS A 230 -15.55 31.24 -11.64
CA LYS A 230 -14.34 30.43 -11.45
C LYS A 230 -14.41 29.15 -12.28
N SER A 231 -14.88 29.24 -13.53
CA SER A 231 -15.02 28.11 -14.45
C SER A 231 -13.71 27.35 -14.70
N ASN A 232 -12.56 28.00 -14.53
CA ASN A 232 -11.25 27.36 -14.64
C ASN A 232 -10.92 26.43 -13.46
N TRP A 233 -11.66 26.52 -12.34
CA TRP A 233 -11.45 25.70 -11.14
C TRP A 233 -12.62 24.79 -10.79
N ILE A 234 -13.78 24.97 -11.41
CA ILE A 234 -15.01 24.24 -11.08
C ILE A 234 -15.29 23.20 -12.17
N ASP A 235 -15.44 21.94 -11.75
CA ASP A 235 -15.79 20.82 -12.63
C ASP A 235 -17.31 20.65 -12.75
N PHE A 236 -18.05 20.92 -11.65
CA PHE A 236 -19.49 20.66 -11.57
C PHE A 236 -20.26 21.78 -10.85
N ASN A 237 -21.44 22.15 -11.36
CA ASN A 237 -22.30 23.21 -10.83
C ASN A 237 -23.54 22.64 -10.13
N ALA A 238 -23.43 22.30 -8.84
CA ALA A 238 -24.57 21.84 -8.06
C ALA A 238 -25.57 22.97 -7.71
N GLY A 239 -25.22 24.24 -7.99
CA GLY A 239 -26.11 25.38 -7.76
C GLY A 239 -27.35 25.42 -8.65
N GLU A 240 -27.35 24.67 -9.75
CA GLU A 240 -28.51 24.58 -10.65
C GLU A 240 -29.68 23.84 -10.01
N LEU A 241 -29.41 22.99 -9.02
CA LEU A 241 -30.42 22.22 -8.30
C LEU A 241 -31.49 23.10 -7.64
N ILE A 242 -31.08 24.27 -7.15
CA ILE A 242 -31.98 25.25 -6.53
C ILE A 242 -33.04 25.74 -7.54
N LYS A 243 -32.72 25.75 -8.84
CA LYS A 243 -33.61 26.21 -9.91
C LYS A 243 -34.39 25.08 -10.55
N SER A 244 -33.74 23.96 -10.85
CA SER A 244 -34.38 22.83 -11.52
C SER A 244 -35.25 22.00 -10.58
N ASN A 245 -34.87 21.90 -9.30
CA ASN A 245 -35.40 20.95 -8.32
C ASN A 245 -35.39 19.49 -8.82
N ASP A 246 -34.50 19.20 -9.78
CA ASP A 246 -34.36 17.91 -10.42
C ASP A 246 -33.11 17.20 -9.88
N PHE A 247 -33.30 16.48 -8.77
CA PHE A 247 -32.25 15.73 -8.11
C PHE A 247 -31.82 14.50 -8.90
N GLU A 248 -32.75 13.87 -9.63
CA GLU A 248 -32.48 12.64 -10.37
C GLU A 248 -31.54 12.91 -11.53
N ASN A 249 -31.88 13.87 -12.41
CA ASN A 249 -31.03 14.22 -13.53
C ASN A 249 -29.66 14.74 -13.04
N MET A 250 -29.62 15.56 -11.98
CA MET A 250 -28.35 16.05 -11.44
C MET A 250 -27.46 14.93 -10.87
N THR A 251 -28.08 13.91 -10.27
CA THR A 251 -27.38 12.71 -9.77
C THR A 251 -26.79 11.92 -10.93
N GLU A 252 -27.54 11.74 -12.02
CA GLU A 252 -27.04 11.09 -13.23
C GLU A 252 -25.89 11.87 -13.87
N GLU A 253 -25.99 13.20 -13.94
CA GLU A 253 -24.94 14.06 -14.49
C GLU A 253 -23.63 13.97 -13.72
N ILE A 254 -23.67 14.06 -12.38
CA ILE A 254 -22.45 13.94 -11.56
C ILE A 254 -21.90 12.52 -11.57
N PHE A 255 -22.77 11.50 -11.63
CA PHE A 255 -22.35 10.11 -11.72
C PHE A 255 -21.66 9.82 -13.06
N LYS A 256 -22.19 10.35 -14.17
CA LYS A 256 -21.55 10.27 -15.48
C LYS A 256 -20.19 10.98 -15.48
N LEU A 257 -20.11 12.17 -14.88
CA LEU A 257 -18.84 12.89 -14.73
C LEU A 257 -17.81 12.07 -13.93
N LEU A 258 -18.24 11.40 -12.86
CA LEU A 258 -17.39 10.50 -12.08
C LEU A 258 -16.85 9.35 -12.92
N ILE A 259 -17.69 8.71 -13.74
CA ILE A 259 -17.27 7.65 -14.67
C ILE A 259 -16.27 8.19 -15.69
N ASP A 260 -16.55 9.34 -16.32
CA ASP A 260 -15.65 9.94 -17.29
C ASP A 260 -14.25 10.19 -16.70
N ILE A 261 -14.20 10.70 -15.46
CA ILE A 261 -12.95 11.00 -14.76
C ILE A 261 -12.22 9.73 -14.35
N ALA A 262 -12.95 8.74 -13.83
CA ALA A 262 -12.39 7.41 -13.59
C ALA A 262 -11.83 6.77 -14.89
N SER A 263 -12.41 7.12 -16.04
CA SER A 263 -11.98 6.66 -17.37
C SER A 263 -10.86 7.49 -17.99
N GLY A 264 -10.32 8.50 -17.29
CA GLY A 264 -9.15 9.28 -17.72
C GLY A 264 -9.43 10.73 -18.11
N ARG A 265 -10.67 11.23 -18.01
CA ARG A 265 -10.94 12.68 -18.16
C ARG A 265 -10.30 13.44 -17.00
N GLN A 266 -9.42 14.39 -17.32
CA GLN A 266 -8.77 15.20 -16.28
C GLN A 266 -9.73 16.21 -15.63
N THR A 267 -9.65 16.30 -14.31
CA THR A 267 -10.28 17.36 -13.50
C THR A 267 -9.59 18.72 -13.68
N LYS A 268 -10.28 19.81 -13.33
CA LYS A 268 -9.71 21.17 -13.41
C LYS A 268 -8.46 21.35 -12.56
N ASN A 269 -8.38 20.75 -11.37
CA ASN A 269 -7.17 20.84 -10.56
C ASN A 269 -5.99 20.11 -11.23
N GLU A 270 -6.23 18.98 -11.88
CA GLU A 270 -5.20 18.27 -12.66
C GLU A 270 -4.72 19.09 -13.85
N GLN A 271 -5.63 19.69 -14.61
CA GLN A 271 -5.30 20.57 -15.75
C GLN A 271 -4.46 21.78 -15.32
N ASN A 272 -4.72 22.31 -14.12
CA ASN A 272 -3.99 23.45 -13.56
C ASN A 272 -2.72 23.04 -12.79
N GLY A 273 -2.43 21.75 -12.65
CA GLY A 273 -1.23 21.26 -11.96
C GLY A 273 -1.27 21.30 -10.42
N TYR A 274 -2.45 21.44 -9.81
CA TYR A 274 -2.59 21.48 -8.35
C TYR A 274 -2.60 20.06 -7.75
N ARG A 275 -1.58 19.74 -6.94
CA ARG A 275 -1.36 18.43 -6.31
C ARG A 275 -0.72 18.56 -4.93
N ASP A 276 -1.41 19.22 -4.02
CA ASP A 276 -0.87 19.53 -2.71
C ASP A 276 -1.06 18.35 -1.73
N ILE A 277 -0.11 18.21 -0.80
CA ILE A 277 -0.14 17.22 0.28
C ILE A 277 0.20 17.94 1.59
N SER A 278 -0.54 17.62 2.66
CA SER A 278 -0.22 18.06 4.01
C SER A 278 -0.50 16.97 5.02
N ILE A 279 0.49 16.69 5.86
CA ILE A 279 0.39 15.65 6.90
C ILE A 279 0.00 16.33 8.21
N PHE A 280 -1.05 15.83 8.85
CA PHE A 280 -1.35 16.23 10.22
C PHE A 280 -0.32 15.65 11.18
N LYS A 281 0.17 16.45 12.12
CA LYS A 281 1.03 15.99 13.21
C LYS A 281 0.47 16.53 14.51
N ASP A 282 0.21 15.63 15.45
CA ASP A 282 -0.18 15.99 16.82
C ASP A 282 1.08 15.99 17.70
N GLY A 283 1.46 17.16 18.26
CA GLY A 283 2.65 17.33 19.11
C GLY A 283 3.55 18.53 18.77
N VAL A 284 4.49 18.84 19.67
CA VAL A 284 5.42 19.98 19.56
C VAL A 284 6.52 19.69 18.53
N ILE A 285 6.83 20.67 17.70
CA ILE A 285 7.97 20.65 16.78
C ILE A 285 9.18 21.20 17.54
N MET A 286 10.25 20.41 17.62
CA MET A 286 11.57 20.85 18.11
C MET A 286 12.45 21.17 16.92
#